data_AF-A0A4V2BKF2-F1
#
_entry.id   AF-A0A4V2BKF2-F1
#
_cell.length_a   1.000
_cell.length_b   1.000
_cell.length_c   1.000
_cell.angle_alpha   90.00
_cell.angle_beta   90.00
_cell.angle_gamma   90.00
#
_symmetry.space_group_name_H-M   'P 1'
#
loop_
_entity.id
_entity.type
_entity.pdbx_description
1 polymer ?
#
loop_
_entity_poly.entity_id
_entity_poly.type
_entity_poly.pdbx_seq_one_letter_code
_entity_poly.pdbx_strand_id
1 'polypeptide(L)'
;MLIFLALLYFCLATGAIWLALFPSGRALVARGLSLLRRRLSQGAIGWQIAGSQVAGAVQGNIPRDLWGSVLAFVRRNRIACAIGVPAILIPSLLALALSNPAMLPVYEGENTAPDVQVAALLQGERLVPPVALPPMAFTTAEVELVRPMLVNASRNWGLLHPDFSQRLLLAFKIMKEKHGYEMALLEGYRSPARQDELASAGSHVTNARAFQSWHQYGLAADCAFWRDGKLVISEKDPWAMRGYQLYGEVAESLGLTWGGRWKMMDFGHSELRLRGVMRR
;
A
#
# COMPACT_ATOMS: atom_id res chain seq x y z
N MET A 1 -13.24 -20.28 24.11
CA MET A 1 -12.77 -21.68 24.08
C MET A 1 -11.56 -21.90 23.19
N LEU A 2 -11.57 -21.48 21.92
CA LEU A 2 -10.43 -21.70 20.99
C LEU A 2 -9.12 -21.06 21.45
N ILE A 3 -9.16 -19.86 22.03
CA ILE A 3 -7.98 -19.17 22.56
C ILE A 3 -7.35 -19.95 23.72
N PHE A 4 -8.17 -20.53 24.60
CA PHE A 4 -7.68 -21.32 25.74
C PHE A 4 -7.05 -22.64 25.28
N LEU A 5 -7.65 -23.30 24.28
CA LEU A 5 -7.08 -24.50 23.65
C LEU A 5 -5.77 -24.21 22.91
N ALA A 6 -5.69 -23.08 22.19
CA ALA A 6 -4.48 -22.65 21.51
C ALA A 6 -3.36 -22.34 22.52
N LEU A 7 -3.68 -21.71 23.64
CA LEU A 7 -2.72 -21.36 24.70
C LEU A 7 -2.23 -22.61 25.45
N LEU A 8 -3.14 -23.55 25.76
CA LEU A 8 -2.77 -24.84 26.34
C LEU A 8 -1.85 -25.64 25.40
N TYR A 9 -2.19 -25.68 24.10
CA TYR A 9 -1.37 -26.33 23.09
C TYR A 9 0.01 -25.67 22.97
N PHE A 10 0.08 -24.34 22.96
CA PHE A 10 1.32 -23.60 22.92
C PHE A 10 2.22 -23.90 24.12
N CYS A 11 1.66 -23.93 25.34
CA CYS A 11 2.39 -24.30 26.56
C CYS A 11 2.91 -25.74 26.52
N LEU A 12 2.11 -26.69 26.03
CA LEU A 12 2.53 -28.09 25.92
C LEU A 12 3.62 -28.30 24.85
N ALA A 13 3.47 -27.66 23.69
CA ALA A 13 4.44 -27.75 22.61
C ALA A 13 5.78 -27.12 23.00
N THR A 14 5.76 -25.92 23.60
CA THR A 14 6.97 -25.24 24.09
C THR A 14 7.64 -26.02 25.23
N GLY A 15 6.87 -26.59 26.16
CA GLY A 15 7.40 -27.46 27.21
C GLY A 15 8.07 -28.73 26.68
N ALA A 16 7.46 -29.38 25.69
CA ALA A 16 8.02 -30.57 25.04
C ALA A 16 9.32 -30.24 24.26
N ILE A 17 9.33 -29.12 23.54
CA ILE A 17 10.52 -28.63 22.82
C ILE A 17 11.64 -28.28 23.81
N TRP A 18 11.31 -27.62 24.92
CA TRP A 18 12.28 -27.29 25.98
C TRP A 18 12.92 -28.54 26.58
N LEU A 19 12.12 -29.57 26.88
CA LEU A 19 12.64 -30.86 27.35
C LEU A 19 13.50 -31.57 26.31
N ALA A 20 13.16 -31.45 25.02
CA ALA A 20 13.96 -32.03 23.94
C ALA A 20 15.33 -31.33 23.80
N LEU A 21 15.35 -29.99 23.85
CA LEU A 21 16.54 -29.18 23.56
C LEU A 21 17.50 -29.03 24.74
N PHE A 22 17.00 -29.02 25.98
CA PHE A 22 17.82 -28.75 27.17
C PHE A 22 18.04 -30.00 28.04
N PRO A 23 19.27 -30.58 28.05
CA PRO A 23 19.58 -31.76 28.87
C PRO A 23 19.42 -31.51 30.38
N SER A 24 19.63 -30.27 30.83
CA SER A 24 19.43 -29.84 32.21
C SER A 24 17.96 -29.91 32.66
N GLY A 25 17.01 -29.61 31.76
CA GLY A 25 15.58 -29.73 32.01
C GLY A 25 15.13 -31.19 32.21
N ARG A 26 15.67 -32.11 31.38
CA ARG A 26 15.43 -33.56 31.53
C ARG A 26 15.98 -34.08 32.86
N ALA A 27 17.16 -33.62 33.27
CA ALA A 27 17.75 -33.99 34.55
C ALA A 27 16.92 -33.48 35.75
N LEU A 28 16.35 -32.27 35.65
CA LEU A 28 15.47 -31.71 36.68
C LEU A 28 14.17 -32.52 36.83
N VAL A 29 13.53 -32.87 35.71
CA VAL A 29 12.30 -33.69 35.71
C VAL A 29 12.60 -35.11 36.20
N ALA A 30 13.72 -35.72 35.80
CA ALA A 30 14.14 -37.02 36.29
C ALA A 30 14.45 -37.01 37.81
N ARG A 31 15.01 -35.92 38.34
CA ARG A 31 15.18 -35.71 39.79
C ARG A 31 13.83 -35.58 40.50
N GLY A 32 12.88 -34.83 39.94
CA GLY A 32 11.52 -34.72 40.47
C GLY A 32 10.77 -36.07 40.49
N LEU A 33 10.82 -36.81 39.38
CA LEU A 33 10.21 -38.14 39.28
C LEU A 33 10.88 -39.17 40.17
N SER A 34 12.21 -39.12 40.35
CA SER A 34 12.91 -40.03 41.25
C SER A 34 12.63 -39.74 42.73
N LEU A 35 12.39 -38.47 43.10
CA LEU A 35 11.91 -38.09 44.43
C LEU A 35 10.47 -38.55 44.68
N LEU A 36 9.59 -38.44 43.68
CA LEU A 36 8.22 -38.95 43.74
C LEU A 36 8.20 -40.48 43.81
N ARG A 37 9.07 -41.15 43.03
CA ARG A 37 9.26 -42.60 43.05
C ARG A 37 9.85 -43.08 44.36
N ARG A 38 10.78 -42.33 44.98
CA ARG A 38 11.31 -42.62 46.32
C ARG A 38 10.26 -42.49 47.43
N ARG A 39 9.35 -41.51 47.33
CA ARG A 39 8.20 -41.39 48.24
C ARG A 39 7.21 -42.55 48.09
N LEU A 40 7.01 -43.04 46.87
CA LEU A 40 6.17 -44.21 46.60
C LEU A 40 6.86 -45.55 46.94
N SER A 41 8.20 -45.62 46.85
CA SER A 41 8.97 -46.84 47.10
C SER A 41 9.43 -47.02 48.56
N GLN A 42 9.07 -46.13 49.48
CA GLN A 42 9.16 -46.40 50.93
C GLN A 42 8.08 -47.40 51.42
N GLY A 43 7.18 -47.85 50.54
CA GLY A 43 6.17 -48.88 50.81
C GLY A 43 6.52 -50.31 50.37
N ALA A 44 7.71 -50.59 49.81
CA ALA A 44 8.06 -51.96 49.42
C ALA A 44 9.58 -52.20 49.50
N ILE A 45 9.97 -52.84 50.59
CA ILE A 45 11.30 -53.44 50.81
C ILE A 45 11.40 -54.71 49.97
N GLY A 46 12.51 -54.88 49.23
CA GLY A 46 13.00 -56.21 48.89
C GLY A 46 13.78 -56.35 47.58
N TRP A 47 15.04 -56.77 47.72
CA TRP A 47 15.88 -57.54 46.77
C TRP A 47 16.78 -56.75 45.77
N GLN A 48 17.97 -56.39 46.30
CA GLN A 48 19.36 -56.67 45.84
C GLN A 48 19.56 -57.30 44.43
N ILE A 49 20.65 -57.12 43.64
CA ILE A 49 21.95 -56.43 43.67
C ILE A 49 22.53 -56.58 42.22
N ALA A 50 23.45 -55.67 41.82
CA ALA A 50 24.59 -55.85 40.90
C ALA A 50 24.59 -55.11 39.54
N GLY A 51 25.75 -54.46 39.27
CA GLY A 51 26.26 -54.12 37.94
C GLY A 51 26.27 -52.63 37.61
N SER A 52 27.02 -51.80 38.34
CA SER A 52 28.28 -51.18 37.84
C SER A 52 28.31 -50.85 36.33
N GLN A 53 28.40 -49.57 35.99
CA GLN A 53 29.66 -48.94 35.55
C GLN A 53 29.43 -47.48 35.16
N VAL A 54 30.21 -46.62 35.81
CA VAL A 54 30.50 -45.24 35.44
C VAL A 54 31.75 -45.27 34.58
N ALA A 55 31.67 -44.74 33.37
CA ALA A 55 32.76 -44.16 32.57
C ALA A 55 32.10 -43.67 31.27
N GLY A 56 32.31 -42.48 30.74
CA GLY A 56 33.36 -41.50 30.93
C GLY A 56 33.51 -40.81 29.57
N ALA A 57 33.79 -39.52 29.58
CA ALA A 57 34.21 -38.71 28.43
C ALA A 57 33.10 -38.47 27.35
N VAL A 58 33.10 -37.42 26.54
CA VAL A 58 34.18 -36.60 26.01
C VAL A 58 33.67 -35.16 25.78
N GLN A 59 34.59 -34.25 26.08
CA GLN A 59 34.65 -32.82 25.76
C GLN A 59 34.72 -32.56 24.24
N GLY A 60 33.99 -31.54 23.76
CA GLY A 60 34.43 -30.73 22.63
C GLY A 60 33.83 -30.99 21.25
N ASN A 61 33.66 -29.86 20.55
CA ASN A 61 33.44 -29.62 19.13
C ASN A 61 32.01 -29.72 18.57
N ILE A 62 31.51 -28.53 18.22
CA ILE A 62 30.50 -28.28 17.21
C ILE A 62 31.02 -28.83 15.87
N PRO A 63 30.39 -29.85 15.26
CA PRO A 63 30.78 -30.30 13.94
C PRO A 63 30.04 -29.49 12.86
N ARG A 64 30.77 -29.15 11.80
CA ARG A 64 30.31 -28.53 10.54
C ARG A 64 29.42 -29.47 9.70
N ASP A 65 28.65 -30.35 10.34
CA ASP A 65 27.82 -31.34 9.64
C ASP A 65 26.46 -31.52 10.33
N LEU A 66 25.62 -30.48 10.15
CA LEU A 66 24.25 -30.42 10.67
C LEU A 66 23.36 -31.53 10.10
N TRP A 67 23.61 -31.97 8.86
CA TRP A 67 22.76 -32.97 8.19
C TRP A 67 22.98 -34.39 8.72
N GLY A 68 24.24 -34.78 8.99
CA GLY A 68 24.56 -36.10 9.55
C GLY A 68 24.05 -36.29 10.97
N SER A 69 24.12 -35.24 11.79
CA SER A 69 23.63 -35.24 13.18
C SER A 69 22.10 -35.26 13.27
N VAL A 70 21.39 -34.57 12.37
CA VAL A 70 19.92 -34.64 12.23
C VAL A 70 19.48 -36.03 11.80
N LEU A 71 20.13 -36.66 10.82
CA LEU A 71 19.79 -38.02 10.38
C LEU A 71 20.02 -39.08 11.46
N ALA A 72 21.11 -38.95 12.23
CA ALA A 72 21.37 -39.84 13.36
C ALA A 72 20.35 -39.65 14.49
N PHE A 73 19.92 -38.41 14.77
CA PHE A 73 18.88 -38.09 15.75
C PHE A 73 17.51 -38.65 15.32
N VAL A 74 17.12 -38.47 14.05
CA VAL A 74 15.88 -39.02 13.49
C VAL A 74 15.87 -40.55 13.52
N ARG A 75 16.99 -41.21 13.19
CA ARG A 75 17.09 -42.67 13.30
C ARG A 75 17.04 -43.17 14.74
N ARG A 76 17.58 -42.43 15.70
CA ARG A 76 17.61 -42.81 17.13
C ARG A 76 16.26 -42.58 17.81
N ASN A 77 15.54 -41.52 17.42
CA ASN A 77 14.24 -41.14 17.97
C ASN A 77 13.10 -41.38 16.96
N ARG A 78 13.23 -42.42 16.13
CA ARG A 78 12.34 -42.72 14.99
C ARG A 78 10.85 -42.74 15.35
N ILE A 79 10.48 -43.26 16.52
CA ILE A 79 9.08 -43.29 16.99
C ILE A 79 8.61 -41.89 17.40
N ALA A 80 9.45 -41.13 18.12
CA ALA A 80 9.11 -39.77 18.55
C ALA A 80 9.02 -38.80 17.37
N CYS A 81 9.87 -38.94 16.35
CA CYS A 81 9.77 -38.17 15.11
C CYS A 81 8.56 -38.61 14.28
N ALA A 82 8.28 -39.92 14.18
CA ALA A 82 7.12 -40.43 13.45
C ALA A 82 5.78 -40.00 14.04
N ILE A 83 5.73 -39.60 15.31
CA ILE A 83 4.53 -39.05 15.96
C ILE A 83 4.56 -37.51 15.96
N GLY A 84 5.69 -36.91 16.34
CA GLY A 84 5.81 -35.46 16.50
C GLY A 84 5.75 -34.68 15.19
N VAL A 85 6.34 -35.21 14.12
CA VAL A 85 6.33 -34.57 12.79
C VAL A 85 4.89 -34.49 12.24
N PRO A 86 4.11 -35.59 12.17
CA PRO A 86 2.72 -35.50 11.74
C PRO A 86 1.83 -34.73 12.73
N ALA A 87 2.09 -34.77 14.04
CA ALA A 87 1.33 -33.98 15.01
C ALA A 87 1.44 -32.45 14.78
N ILE A 88 2.50 -31.98 14.10
CA ILE A 88 2.69 -30.57 13.74
C ILE A 88 2.27 -30.31 12.29
N LEU A 89 2.64 -31.19 11.36
CA LEU A 89 2.36 -31.01 9.93
C LEU A 89 0.89 -31.22 9.57
N ILE A 90 0.21 -32.20 10.17
CA ILE A 90 -1.18 -32.53 9.83
C ILE A 90 -2.12 -31.36 10.16
N PRO A 91 -2.08 -30.73 11.37
CA PRO A 91 -2.94 -29.59 11.66
C PRO A 91 -2.62 -28.37 10.79
N SER A 92 -1.35 -28.14 10.49
CA SER A 92 -0.91 -27.00 9.68
C SER A 92 -1.36 -27.12 8.22
N LEU A 93 -1.22 -28.32 7.64
CA LEU A 93 -1.68 -28.60 6.28
C LEU A 93 -3.21 -28.65 6.20
N LEU A 94 -3.88 -29.16 7.23
CA LEU A 94 -5.34 -29.16 7.31
C LEU A 94 -5.89 -27.73 7.42
N ALA A 95 -5.25 -26.86 8.21
CA ALA A 95 -5.60 -25.44 8.30
C ALA A 95 -5.41 -24.72 6.97
N LEU A 96 -4.36 -25.05 6.21
CA LEU A 96 -4.13 -24.49 4.88
C LEU A 96 -5.14 -25.02 3.85
N ALA A 97 -5.46 -26.32 3.87
CA ALA A 97 -6.42 -26.93 2.97
C ALA A 97 -7.87 -26.47 3.24
N LEU A 98 -8.20 -26.16 4.49
CA LEU A 98 -9.47 -25.56 4.90
C LEU A 98 -9.47 -24.03 4.81
N SER A 99 -8.34 -23.40 4.49
CA SER A 99 -8.27 -21.95 4.30
C SER A 99 -8.92 -21.59 2.97
N ASN A 100 -10.06 -20.91 3.05
CA ASN A 100 -10.77 -20.37 1.90
C ASN A 100 -10.33 -18.90 1.73
N PRO A 101 -10.00 -18.40 0.52
CA PRO A 101 -9.66 -16.98 0.30
C PRO A 101 -10.74 -15.99 0.77
N ALA A 102 -11.97 -16.44 1.01
CA ALA A 102 -13.05 -15.65 1.62
C ALA A 102 -12.93 -15.47 3.15
N MET A 103 -12.03 -16.18 3.84
CA MET A 103 -11.78 -16.06 5.29
C MET A 103 -10.65 -15.09 5.65
N LEU A 104 -9.91 -14.59 4.66
CA LEU A 104 -9.11 -13.39 4.86
C LEU A 104 -10.08 -12.22 4.82
N PRO A 105 -10.26 -11.45 5.93
CA PRO A 105 -10.94 -10.18 5.80
C PRO A 105 -10.10 -9.35 4.83
N VAL A 106 -10.60 -9.18 3.61
CA VAL A 106 -10.21 -8.04 2.81
C VAL A 106 -10.45 -6.86 3.74
N TYR A 107 -9.42 -6.06 3.99
CA TYR A 107 -9.60 -4.76 4.62
C TYR A 107 -10.42 -3.92 3.65
N GLU A 108 -11.73 -4.11 3.67
CA GLU A 108 -12.68 -3.12 3.22
C GLU A 108 -12.63 -2.06 4.30
N GLY A 109 -11.90 -0.98 4.03
CA GLY A 109 -11.92 0.17 4.92
C GLY A 109 -13.38 0.53 5.14
N GLU A 110 -13.86 0.35 6.37
CA GLU A 110 -15.20 0.77 6.73
C GLU A 110 -15.32 2.25 6.35
N ASN A 111 -16.34 2.55 5.53
CA ASN A 111 -16.85 3.90 5.37
C ASN A 111 -17.55 4.34 6.66
N THR A 112 -16.88 4.22 7.80
CA THR A 112 -17.28 4.91 9.02
C THR A 112 -17.03 6.37 8.71
N ALA A 113 -18.11 7.11 8.48
CA ALA A 113 -18.04 8.56 8.28
C ALA A 113 -17.08 9.11 9.36
N PRO A 114 -16.01 9.81 8.97
CA PRO A 114 -15.02 10.28 9.93
C PRO A 114 -15.75 11.03 11.04
N ASP A 115 -15.37 10.75 12.30
CA ASP A 115 -15.86 11.47 13.48
C ASP A 115 -16.03 12.95 13.11
N VAL A 116 -17.19 13.55 13.38
CA VAL A 116 -17.53 14.90 12.88
C VAL A 116 -16.45 15.91 13.24
N GLN A 117 -15.74 15.73 14.36
CA GLN A 117 -14.58 16.54 14.72
C GLN A 117 -13.36 16.26 13.85
N VAL A 118 -13.04 14.99 13.56
CA VAL A 118 -11.98 14.60 12.61
C VAL A 118 -12.33 15.06 11.20
N ALA A 119 -13.59 14.94 10.76
CA ALA A 119 -14.08 15.44 9.49
C ALA A 119 -13.97 16.97 9.41
N ALA A 120 -14.31 17.69 10.49
CA ALA A 120 -14.18 19.14 10.57
C ALA A 120 -12.71 19.60 10.60
N LEU A 121 -11.83 18.88 11.32
CA LEU A 121 -10.38 19.13 11.34
C LEU A 121 -9.75 18.84 9.96
N LEU A 122 -10.11 17.73 9.31
CA LEU A 122 -9.70 17.40 7.94
C LEU A 122 -10.27 18.38 6.90
N GLN A 123 -11.46 18.94 7.13
CA GLN A 123 -12.00 20.02 6.29
C GLN A 123 -11.22 21.32 6.47
N GLY A 124 -10.75 21.62 7.68
CA GLY A 124 -9.89 22.77 7.98
C GLY A 124 -8.49 22.70 7.33
N GLU A 125 -8.01 21.50 7.00
CA GLU A 125 -6.74 21.29 6.28
C GLU A 125 -6.89 21.27 4.75
N ARG A 126 -8.11 21.39 4.21
CA ARG A 126 -8.30 21.36 2.75
C ARG A 126 -7.70 22.59 2.11
N LEU A 127 -6.95 22.35 1.04
CA LEU A 127 -6.41 23.44 0.24
C LEU A 127 -7.57 24.19 -0.42
N VAL A 128 -7.47 25.51 -0.40
CA VAL A 128 -8.40 26.43 -1.05
C VAL A 128 -7.85 26.79 -2.44
N PRO A 129 -8.71 26.91 -3.46
CA PRO A 129 -8.28 27.40 -4.76
C PRO A 129 -7.55 28.75 -4.68
N PRO A 130 -6.51 28.95 -5.52
CA PRO A 130 -5.86 30.24 -5.62
C PRO A 130 -6.84 31.30 -6.12
N VAL A 131 -6.54 32.57 -5.84
CA VAL A 131 -7.30 33.71 -6.35
C VAL A 131 -7.40 33.62 -7.88
N ALA A 132 -8.61 33.76 -8.41
CA ALA A 132 -8.83 33.69 -9.85
C ALA A 132 -8.08 34.82 -10.56
N LEU A 133 -7.39 34.48 -11.65
CA LEU A 133 -6.76 35.46 -12.52
C LEU A 133 -7.83 36.35 -13.19
N PRO A 134 -7.50 37.63 -13.49
CA PRO A 134 -8.45 38.53 -14.12
C PRO A 134 -8.84 38.00 -15.52
N PRO A 135 -10.10 38.18 -15.98
CA PRO A 135 -10.55 37.63 -17.26
C PRO A 135 -9.68 38.01 -18.45
N MET A 136 -9.16 39.24 -18.46
CA MET A 136 -8.26 39.76 -19.50
C MET A 136 -6.95 38.96 -19.65
N ALA A 137 -6.52 38.24 -18.61
CA ALA A 137 -5.35 37.37 -18.67
C ALA A 137 -5.52 36.21 -19.65
N PHE A 138 -6.76 35.84 -19.97
CA PHE A 138 -7.10 34.72 -20.87
C PHE A 138 -7.51 35.18 -22.28
N THR A 139 -7.52 36.49 -22.53
CA THR A 139 -7.96 37.08 -23.82
C THR A 139 -6.86 37.93 -24.45
N THR A 140 -5.59 37.75 -24.06
CA THR A 140 -4.49 38.42 -24.73
C THR A 140 -4.23 37.79 -26.10
N ALA A 141 -3.66 38.55 -27.03
CA ALA A 141 -3.39 38.06 -28.39
C ALA A 141 -2.48 36.82 -28.40
N GLU A 142 -1.52 36.75 -27.48
CA GLU A 142 -0.62 35.59 -27.36
C GLU A 142 -1.37 34.34 -26.89
N VAL A 143 -2.34 34.51 -26.00
CA VAL A 143 -3.17 33.41 -25.50
C VAL A 143 -4.14 32.93 -26.58
N GLU A 144 -4.80 33.83 -27.29
CA GLU A 144 -5.74 33.52 -28.36
C GLU A 144 -5.06 32.76 -29.51
N LEU A 145 -3.82 33.14 -29.85
CA LEU A 145 -3.01 32.44 -30.86
C LEU A 145 -2.76 30.97 -30.50
N VAL A 146 -2.52 30.66 -29.22
CA VAL A 146 -2.16 29.31 -28.75
C VAL A 146 -3.40 28.49 -28.39
N ARG A 147 -4.46 29.12 -27.89
CA ARG A 147 -5.71 28.49 -27.43
C ARG A 147 -6.92 29.42 -27.72
N PRO A 148 -7.42 29.47 -28.97
CA PRO A 148 -8.47 30.42 -29.37
C PRO A 148 -9.80 30.22 -28.64
N MET A 149 -10.14 28.99 -28.25
CA MET A 149 -11.42 28.66 -27.59
C MET A 149 -11.36 28.75 -26.05
N LEU A 150 -10.30 29.32 -25.50
CA LEU A 150 -10.02 29.34 -24.06
C LEU A 150 -10.90 30.32 -23.28
N VAL A 151 -11.39 31.40 -23.90
CA VAL A 151 -12.23 32.41 -23.23
C VAL A 151 -13.50 31.77 -22.62
N ASN A 152 -14.08 30.80 -23.32
CA ASN A 152 -15.31 30.10 -22.92
C ASN A 152 -15.06 28.88 -22.00
N ALA A 153 -13.81 28.64 -21.60
CA ALA A 153 -13.46 27.53 -20.73
C ALA A 153 -13.90 27.78 -19.28
N SER A 154 -14.49 26.76 -18.64
CA SER A 154 -14.83 26.86 -17.22
C SER A 154 -13.59 26.71 -16.36
N ARG A 155 -13.40 27.65 -15.43
CA ARG A 155 -12.36 27.62 -14.40
C ARG A 155 -12.97 27.51 -13.00
N ASN A 156 -14.21 27.03 -12.94
CA ASN A 156 -14.94 26.88 -11.69
C ASN A 156 -14.49 25.61 -10.96
N TRP A 157 -13.69 25.80 -9.91
CA TRP A 157 -13.21 24.72 -9.03
C TRP A 157 -14.34 23.95 -8.35
N GLY A 158 -15.51 24.56 -8.12
CA GLY A 158 -16.67 23.90 -7.51
C GLY A 158 -17.33 22.84 -8.40
N LEU A 159 -16.98 22.79 -9.69
CA LEU A 159 -17.43 21.74 -10.62
C LEU A 159 -16.44 20.59 -10.75
N LEU A 160 -15.30 20.65 -10.05
CA LEU A 160 -14.33 19.56 -10.01
C LEU A 160 -14.71 18.55 -8.93
N HIS A 161 -14.39 17.29 -9.17
CA HIS A 161 -14.52 16.25 -8.16
C HIS A 161 -13.64 16.59 -6.94
N PRO A 162 -14.13 16.49 -5.69
CA PRO A 162 -13.39 16.92 -4.51
C PRO A 162 -11.98 16.33 -4.39
N ASP A 163 -11.85 15.02 -4.61
CA ASP A 163 -10.55 14.34 -4.53
C ASP A 163 -9.57 14.81 -5.62
N PHE A 164 -10.07 15.05 -6.83
CA PHE A 164 -9.25 15.56 -7.92
C PHE A 164 -8.83 17.00 -7.63
N SER A 165 -9.76 17.84 -7.17
CA SER A 165 -9.49 19.22 -6.77
C SER A 165 -8.41 19.29 -5.71
N GLN A 166 -8.46 18.46 -4.66
CA GLN A 166 -7.44 18.50 -3.59
C GLN A 166 -6.06 18.07 -4.09
N ARG A 167 -5.99 17.04 -4.94
CA ARG A 167 -4.72 16.61 -5.56
C ARG A 167 -4.16 17.67 -6.49
N LEU A 168 -5.01 18.31 -7.30
CA LEU A 168 -4.59 19.38 -8.21
C LEU A 168 -4.09 20.61 -7.44
N LEU A 169 -4.76 20.98 -6.34
CA LEU A 169 -4.32 22.08 -5.47
C LEU A 169 -3.00 21.75 -4.78
N LEU A 170 -2.78 20.50 -4.38
CA LEU A 170 -1.50 20.07 -3.84
C LEU A 170 -0.40 20.14 -4.90
N ALA A 171 -0.69 19.78 -6.15
CA ALA A 171 0.23 19.98 -7.27
C ALA A 171 0.58 21.47 -7.44
N PHE A 172 -0.41 22.36 -7.41
CA PHE A 172 -0.20 23.81 -7.53
C PHE A 172 0.70 24.33 -6.39
N LYS A 173 0.45 23.88 -5.16
CA LYS A 173 1.26 24.22 -3.99
C LYS A 173 2.70 23.77 -4.16
N ILE A 174 2.93 22.51 -4.54
CA ILE A 174 4.27 21.96 -4.75
C ILE A 174 5.01 22.70 -5.87
N MET A 175 4.34 22.97 -6.99
CA MET A 175 4.93 23.70 -8.12
C MET A 175 5.37 25.11 -7.71
N LYS A 176 4.55 25.81 -6.91
CA LYS A 176 4.90 27.12 -6.39
C LYS A 176 6.06 27.07 -5.39
N GLU A 177 5.93 26.24 -4.36
CA GLU A 177 6.86 26.22 -3.21
C GLU A 177 8.22 25.57 -3.54
N LYS A 178 8.24 24.50 -4.33
CA LYS A 178 9.48 23.76 -4.62
C LYS A 178 10.13 24.17 -5.94
N HIS A 179 9.33 24.60 -6.91
CA HIS A 179 9.82 24.84 -8.26
C HIS A 179 9.71 26.30 -8.72
N GLY A 180 9.03 27.16 -7.95
CA GLY A 180 8.87 28.57 -8.30
C GLY A 180 7.94 28.81 -9.50
N TYR A 181 7.08 27.85 -9.84
CA TYR A 181 6.10 28.00 -10.91
C TYR A 181 4.74 28.34 -10.33
N GLU A 182 4.24 29.53 -10.63
CA GLU A 182 2.85 29.85 -10.37
C GLU A 182 1.97 29.20 -11.42
N MET A 183 1.00 28.40 -10.98
CA MET A 183 0.11 27.64 -11.85
C MET A 183 -1.20 28.40 -12.08
N ALA A 184 -1.76 28.23 -13.27
CA ALA A 184 -3.06 28.77 -13.66
C ALA A 184 -3.95 27.67 -14.24
N LEU A 185 -5.20 27.60 -13.78
CA LEU A 185 -6.22 26.71 -14.36
C LEU A 185 -6.71 27.32 -15.69
N LEU A 186 -6.51 26.60 -16.78
CA LEU A 186 -7.02 26.98 -18.10
C LEU A 186 -8.46 26.51 -18.28
N GLU A 187 -8.70 25.23 -18.01
CA GLU A 187 -10.01 24.60 -18.12
C GLU A 187 -10.14 23.44 -17.12
N GLY A 188 -11.21 23.44 -16.34
CA GLY A 188 -11.58 22.36 -15.44
C GLY A 188 -12.74 21.55 -16.01
N TYR A 189 -13.93 21.71 -15.44
CA TYR A 189 -15.14 21.06 -15.96
C TYR A 189 -15.47 21.50 -17.39
N ARG A 190 -15.80 20.55 -18.27
CA ARG A 190 -16.24 20.82 -19.64
C ARG A 190 -17.60 20.17 -19.89
N SER A 191 -18.56 20.94 -20.38
CA SER A 191 -19.89 20.38 -20.69
C SER A 191 -19.83 19.46 -21.91
N PRO A 192 -20.77 18.49 -22.05
CA PRO A 192 -20.88 17.67 -23.25
C PRO A 192 -21.04 18.46 -24.54
N ALA A 193 -21.87 19.51 -24.54
CA ALA A 193 -22.05 20.38 -25.70
C ALA A 193 -20.73 21.05 -26.14
N ARG A 194 -19.96 21.56 -25.17
CA ARG A 194 -18.64 22.15 -25.46
C ARG A 194 -17.64 21.11 -25.95
N GLN A 195 -17.68 19.89 -25.43
CA GLN A 195 -16.81 18.82 -25.91
C GLN A 195 -17.09 18.48 -27.38
N ASP A 196 -18.37 18.46 -27.79
CA ASP A 196 -18.74 18.23 -29.19
C ASP A 196 -18.37 19.43 -30.10
N GLU A 197 -18.45 20.66 -29.58
CA GLU A 197 -17.94 21.86 -30.28
C GLU A 197 -16.43 21.76 -30.54
N LEU A 198 -15.64 21.40 -29.52
CA LEU A 198 -14.19 21.19 -29.65
C LEU A 198 -13.87 20.02 -30.60
N ALA A 199 -14.63 18.93 -30.54
CA ALA A 199 -14.46 17.80 -31.47
C ALA A 199 -14.73 18.22 -32.93
N SER A 200 -15.70 19.12 -33.13
CA SER A 200 -16.02 19.68 -34.45
C SER A 200 -14.96 20.64 -34.99
N ALA A 201 -14.18 21.27 -34.10
CA ALA A 201 -13.04 22.11 -34.48
C ALA A 201 -11.86 21.30 -35.04
N GLY A 202 -11.82 19.98 -34.80
CA GLY A 202 -10.91 19.04 -35.43
C GLY A 202 -10.05 18.24 -34.46
N SER A 203 -9.46 17.15 -34.97
CA SER A 203 -8.68 16.18 -34.18
C SER A 203 -7.40 16.75 -33.54
N HIS A 204 -6.94 17.91 -34.01
CA HIS A 204 -5.80 18.62 -33.43
C HIS A 204 -6.13 19.26 -32.07
N VAL A 205 -7.42 19.48 -31.76
CA VAL A 205 -7.90 19.98 -30.48
C VAL A 205 -8.22 18.83 -29.54
N THR A 206 -9.05 17.89 -29.99
CA THR A 206 -9.43 16.72 -29.19
C THR A 206 -9.91 15.58 -30.08
N ASN A 207 -9.66 14.33 -29.65
CA ASN A 207 -10.22 13.13 -30.28
C ASN A 207 -11.45 12.59 -29.53
N ALA A 208 -11.80 13.19 -28.39
CA ALA A 208 -12.92 12.76 -27.56
C ALA A 208 -14.21 13.48 -27.98
N ARG A 209 -15.32 12.75 -28.06
CA ARG A 209 -16.67 13.31 -28.17
C ARG A 209 -17.31 13.45 -26.78
N ALA A 210 -18.56 13.92 -26.74
CA ALA A 210 -19.35 13.92 -25.52
C ALA A 210 -19.28 12.59 -24.74
N PHE A 211 -19.00 12.69 -23.45
CA PHE A 211 -18.87 11.66 -22.43
C PHE A 211 -17.62 10.78 -22.58
N GLN A 212 -16.68 11.18 -23.45
CA GLN A 212 -15.42 10.47 -23.66
C GLN A 212 -14.20 11.21 -23.06
N SER A 213 -14.42 12.34 -22.37
CA SER A 213 -13.37 13.11 -21.71
C SER A 213 -13.61 13.22 -20.20
N TRP A 214 -12.54 13.12 -19.41
CA TRP A 214 -12.60 13.21 -17.94
C TRP A 214 -12.99 14.62 -17.45
N HIS A 215 -12.80 15.65 -18.27
CA HIS A 215 -13.28 17.00 -17.97
C HIS A 215 -14.79 17.04 -17.74
N GLN A 216 -15.54 16.17 -18.41
CA GLN A 216 -17.00 16.12 -18.31
C GLN A 216 -17.50 15.51 -17.01
N TYR A 217 -16.59 14.91 -16.25
CA TYR A 217 -16.83 14.32 -14.94
C TYR A 217 -16.14 15.12 -13.82
N GLY A 218 -15.56 16.29 -14.13
CA GLY A 218 -14.81 17.10 -13.16
C GLY A 218 -13.53 16.42 -12.68
N LEU A 219 -12.99 15.47 -13.44
CA LEU A 219 -11.85 14.63 -13.08
C LEU A 219 -10.60 14.94 -13.92
N ALA A 220 -10.62 16.01 -14.71
CA ALA A 220 -9.45 16.48 -15.43
C ALA A 220 -9.37 18.00 -15.43
N ALA A 221 -8.16 18.50 -15.66
CA ALA A 221 -7.87 19.91 -15.79
C ALA A 221 -6.71 20.14 -16.76
N ASP A 222 -6.85 21.22 -17.52
CA ASP A 222 -5.79 21.80 -18.32
C ASP A 222 -5.22 22.99 -17.56
N CYS A 223 -3.91 23.01 -17.39
CA CYS A 223 -3.19 24.02 -16.61
C CYS A 223 -2.04 24.63 -17.43
N ALA A 224 -1.63 25.83 -17.05
CA ALA A 224 -0.47 26.54 -17.58
C ALA A 224 0.22 27.34 -16.47
N PHE A 225 1.17 28.20 -16.84
CA PHE A 225 1.96 28.96 -15.89
C PHE A 225 1.67 30.45 -15.95
N TRP A 226 1.77 31.10 -14.80
CA TRP A 226 1.72 32.54 -14.67
C TRP A 226 3.12 33.06 -14.37
N ARG A 227 3.59 34.03 -15.15
CA ARG A 227 4.92 34.64 -15.00
C ARG A 227 4.87 36.10 -15.44
N ASP A 228 5.41 37.00 -14.62
CA ASP A 228 5.55 38.43 -14.92
C ASP A 228 4.24 39.10 -15.40
N GLY A 229 3.12 38.72 -14.77
CA GLY A 229 1.80 39.25 -15.11
C GLY A 229 1.20 38.71 -16.41
N LYS A 230 1.77 37.62 -16.96
CA LYS A 230 1.32 37.01 -18.22
C LYS A 230 1.10 35.50 -18.07
N LEU A 231 0.14 35.01 -18.85
CA LEU A 231 -0.14 33.58 -18.97
C LEU A 231 0.78 32.98 -20.02
N VAL A 232 1.61 32.02 -19.63
CA VAL A 232 2.56 31.33 -20.51
C VAL A 232 2.07 29.90 -20.73
N ILE A 233 1.52 29.65 -21.92
CA ILE A 233 0.89 28.36 -22.27
C ILE A 233 1.80 27.50 -23.15
N SER A 234 2.44 28.10 -24.16
CA SER A 234 3.13 27.35 -25.21
C SER A 234 4.39 26.65 -24.69
N GLU A 235 4.46 25.34 -24.91
CA GLU A 235 5.64 24.50 -24.64
C GLU A 235 6.85 24.83 -25.51
N LYS A 236 6.68 25.66 -26.55
CA LYS A 236 7.81 26.24 -27.30
C LYS A 236 8.67 27.18 -26.47
N ASP A 237 8.15 27.74 -25.38
CA ASP A 237 8.96 28.46 -24.39
C ASP A 237 9.71 27.41 -23.54
N PRO A 238 11.07 27.39 -23.54
CA PRO A 238 11.84 26.41 -22.79
C PRO A 238 11.57 26.42 -21.28
N TRP A 239 11.24 27.58 -20.72
CA TRP A 239 10.87 27.70 -19.31
C TRP A 239 9.50 27.05 -19.06
N ALA A 240 8.52 27.31 -19.93
CA ALA A 240 7.21 26.67 -19.82
C ALA A 240 7.29 25.15 -20.01
N MET A 241 8.10 24.69 -20.98
CA MET A 241 8.35 23.26 -21.18
C MET A 241 8.94 22.60 -19.93
N ARG A 242 9.92 23.26 -19.28
CA ARG A 242 10.48 22.75 -18.03
C ARG A 242 9.43 22.71 -16.93
N GLY A 243 8.60 23.74 -16.84
CA GLY A 243 7.44 23.78 -15.94
C GLY A 243 6.52 22.59 -16.16
N TYR A 244 6.18 22.26 -17.42
CA TYR A 244 5.30 21.14 -17.73
C TYR A 244 5.89 19.79 -17.35
N GLN A 245 7.19 19.59 -17.56
CA GLN A 245 7.87 18.35 -17.14
C GLN A 245 7.78 18.17 -15.62
N LEU A 246 8.10 19.23 -14.86
CA LEU A 246 8.00 19.23 -13.40
C LEU A 246 6.56 19.01 -12.93
N TYR A 247 5.61 19.71 -13.56
CA TYR A 247 4.18 19.53 -13.29
C TYR A 247 3.73 18.10 -13.53
N GLY A 248 4.17 17.48 -14.62
CA GLY A 248 3.90 16.08 -14.94
C GLY A 248 4.41 15.12 -13.86
N GLU A 249 5.67 15.27 -13.46
CA GLU A 249 6.27 14.48 -12.38
C GLU A 249 5.51 14.64 -11.05
N VAL A 250 5.14 15.87 -10.71
CA VAL A 250 4.35 16.18 -9.50
C VAL A 250 2.96 15.55 -9.60
N ALA A 251 2.25 15.74 -10.71
CA ALA A 251 0.92 15.18 -10.92
C ALA A 251 0.92 13.65 -10.82
N GLU A 252 1.89 12.98 -11.46
CA GLU A 252 2.09 11.53 -11.38
C GLU A 252 2.35 11.06 -9.95
N SER A 253 3.17 11.79 -9.18
CA SER A 253 3.46 11.48 -7.77
C SER A 253 2.21 11.55 -6.87
N LEU A 254 1.20 12.33 -7.27
CA LEU A 254 -0.08 12.48 -6.58
C LEU A 254 -1.16 11.51 -7.10
N GLY A 255 -0.75 10.54 -7.93
CA GLY A 255 -1.63 9.53 -8.50
C GLY A 255 -2.56 10.05 -9.61
N LEU A 256 -2.22 11.18 -10.21
CA LEU A 256 -2.88 11.66 -11.43
C LEU A 256 -2.20 11.04 -12.65
N THR A 257 -2.94 10.90 -13.75
CA THR A 257 -2.36 10.62 -15.05
C THR A 257 -2.05 11.93 -15.75
N TRP A 258 -0.85 12.06 -16.30
CA TRP A 258 -0.40 13.25 -17.01
C TRP A 258 -0.45 13.06 -18.54
N GLY A 259 -0.97 14.06 -19.25
CA GLY A 259 -1.15 14.04 -20.70
C GLY A 259 0.15 14.13 -21.50
N GLY A 260 1.24 14.64 -20.89
CA GLY A 260 2.57 14.69 -21.52
C GLY A 260 3.18 13.31 -21.82
N ARG A 261 2.66 12.23 -21.23
CA ARG A 261 3.04 10.84 -21.56
C ARG A 261 2.35 10.30 -22.80
N TRP A 262 1.32 10.99 -23.32
CA TRP A 262 0.54 10.49 -24.44
C TRP A 262 1.25 10.73 -25.76
N LYS A 263 0.84 10.00 -26.80
CA LYS A 263 1.37 10.19 -28.16
C LYS A 263 1.17 11.62 -28.68
N MET A 264 0.07 12.27 -28.29
CA MET A 264 -0.23 13.66 -28.64
C MET A 264 0.42 14.70 -27.72
N MET A 265 1.07 14.27 -26.63
CA MET A 265 1.84 15.11 -25.70
C MET A 265 1.05 16.32 -25.16
N ASP A 266 -0.08 16.06 -24.50
CA ASP A 266 -0.89 17.12 -23.91
C ASP A 266 -0.31 17.57 -22.55
N PHE A 267 0.70 18.43 -22.60
CA PHE A 267 1.54 18.78 -21.46
C PHE A 267 0.82 19.52 -20.33
N GLY A 268 -0.21 20.30 -20.66
CA GLY A 268 -1.01 21.01 -19.66
C GLY A 268 -2.04 20.14 -18.96
N HIS A 269 -2.29 18.93 -19.48
CA HIS A 269 -3.41 18.10 -19.05
C HIS A 269 -3.04 17.15 -17.92
N SER A 270 -3.91 17.07 -16.91
CA SER A 270 -3.89 15.98 -15.92
C SER A 270 -5.30 15.46 -15.63
N GLU A 271 -5.41 14.16 -15.37
CA GLU A 271 -6.67 13.50 -15.10
C GLU A 271 -6.57 12.47 -13.96
N LEU A 272 -7.63 12.36 -13.16
CA LEU A 272 -7.83 11.29 -12.19
C LEU A 272 -8.73 10.21 -12.79
N ARG A 273 -8.18 9.01 -13.00
CA ARG A 273 -8.91 7.89 -13.56
C ARG A 273 -9.62 7.10 -12.46
N LEU A 274 -10.94 7.27 -12.36
CA LEU A 274 -11.79 6.50 -11.45
C LEU A 274 -12.46 5.33 -12.18
N ARG A 275 -12.38 4.13 -11.60
CA ARG A 275 -13.05 2.95 -12.17
C ARG A 275 -14.57 3.16 -12.15
N GLY A 276 -15.24 2.77 -13.24
CA GLY A 276 -16.70 2.81 -13.34
C GLY A 276 -17.31 4.15 -13.75
N VAL A 277 -16.54 5.24 -13.77
CA VAL A 277 -17.04 6.58 -14.18
C VAL A 277 -17.11 6.72 -15.70
N MET A 278 -16.03 6.36 -16.40
CA MET A 278 -15.97 6.34 -17.86
C MET A 278 -15.78 4.90 -18.34
N ARG A 279 -16.67 4.43 -19.21
CA ARG A 279 -16.50 3.12 -19.86
C ARG A 279 -15.50 3.30 -21.00
N ARG A 280 -14.33 2.68 -20.87
CA ARG A 280 -13.39 2.49 -21.98
C ARG A 280 -13.71 1.21 -22.72
#